data_AF-A0A1I1N6S1-F1
#
_entry.id   AF-A0A1I1N6S1-F1
#
_cell.length_a   1.000
_cell.length_b   1.000
_cell.length_c   1.000
_cell.angle_alpha   90.00
_cell.angle_beta   90.00
_cell.angle_gamma   90.00
#
_symmetry.space_group_name_H-M   'P 1'
#
loop_
_entity.id
_entity.type
_entity.pdbx_description
1 polymer ?
#
loop_
_entity_poly.entity_id
_entity_poly.type
_entity_poly.pdbx_seq_one_letter_code
_entity_poly.pdbx_strand_id
1 'polypeptide(L)'
;MAINRSAPESFNYNNTDKKDKNFMYKNLKRSNCYNCDFSTSNFDYASFRGAHFKRCSFMKCTFKGAEFIGTNLKGSKFKNAIFENTIFEGVNLNGADFKDAEFKNTVFVATDIDKIRNLDVEDTNIRIFDEMPQLEISDELRDATINVMDNIYIKKSRIFDTKDGDINTLTLMILLENFDEEYLIKGLNMIKSEIDRDFHTLSYIIRLMQNIK
;
A
#
# COMPACT_ATOMS: atom_id res chain seq x y z
N MET A 1 -4.32 -35.11 2.44
CA MET A 1 -3.52 -33.92 2.80
C MET A 1 -3.06 -33.24 1.53
N ALA A 2 -3.76 -32.19 1.11
CA ALA A 2 -3.35 -31.40 -0.04
C ALA A 2 -2.21 -30.47 0.38
N ILE A 3 -1.01 -30.75 -0.10
CA ILE A 3 0.14 -29.86 0.03
C ILE A 3 -0.23 -28.59 -0.75
N ASN A 4 -0.37 -27.47 -0.04
CA ASN A 4 -0.68 -26.16 -0.60
C ASN A 4 0.41 -25.73 -1.59
N ARG A 5 0.20 -26.04 -2.87
CA ARG A 5 0.95 -25.49 -4.00
C ARG A 5 0.21 -24.27 -4.53
N SER A 6 0.49 -23.09 -4.00
CA SER A 6 0.35 -21.89 -4.80
C SER A 6 1.54 -20.99 -4.49
N ALA A 7 2.49 -20.97 -5.42
CA ALA A 7 3.33 -19.78 -5.56
C ALA A 7 2.40 -18.56 -5.56
N PRO A 8 2.82 -17.39 -5.03
CA PRO A 8 2.02 -16.18 -5.21
C PRO A 8 1.68 -16.07 -6.70
N GLU A 9 0.39 -16.03 -7.03
CA GLU A 9 -0.08 -15.85 -8.40
C GLU A 9 0.42 -14.48 -8.86
N SER A 10 1.66 -14.41 -9.35
CA SER A 10 2.16 -13.21 -10.00
C SER A 10 1.34 -13.05 -11.26
N PHE A 11 0.61 -11.94 -11.37
CA PHE A 11 -0.23 -11.65 -12.51
C PHE A 11 0.71 -11.31 -13.66
N ASN A 12 0.65 -12.08 -14.75
CA ASN A 12 1.47 -11.85 -15.93
C ASN A 12 0.56 -11.67 -17.15
N TYR A 13 0.14 -10.43 -17.38
CA TYR A 13 -0.81 -10.08 -18.44
C TYR A 13 -0.20 -9.11 -19.44
N ASN A 14 -0.53 -9.27 -20.71
CA ASN A 14 0.00 -8.43 -21.77
C ASN A 14 -1.07 -8.21 -22.84
N ASN A 15 -1.46 -6.96 -23.08
CA ASN A 15 -2.51 -6.59 -24.05
C ASN A 15 -3.86 -7.30 -23.78
N THR A 16 -4.28 -7.41 -22.51
CA THR A 16 -5.52 -8.13 -22.15
C THR A 16 -6.56 -7.22 -21.53
N ASP A 17 -7.83 -7.55 -21.77
CA ASP A 17 -8.97 -7.00 -21.04
C ASP A 17 -9.23 -7.83 -19.75
N LYS A 18 -9.26 -7.14 -18.62
CA LYS A 18 -9.49 -7.62 -17.26
C LYS A 18 -10.42 -6.68 -16.50
N LYS A 19 -11.42 -6.11 -17.17
CA LYS A 19 -12.45 -5.27 -16.57
C LYS A 19 -13.34 -6.01 -15.58
N ASP A 20 -13.99 -5.23 -14.72
CA ASP A 20 -15.06 -5.68 -13.82
C ASP A 20 -14.64 -6.84 -12.90
N LYS A 21 -13.38 -6.82 -12.45
CA LYS A 21 -12.84 -7.87 -11.57
C LYS A 21 -12.75 -7.41 -10.13
N ASN A 22 -12.76 -8.39 -9.25
CA ASN A 22 -12.49 -8.19 -7.83
C ASN A 22 -11.08 -8.70 -7.51
N PHE A 23 -10.19 -7.78 -7.18
CA PHE A 23 -8.82 -8.03 -6.72
C PHE A 23 -8.62 -7.58 -5.26
N MET A 24 -9.71 -7.43 -4.50
CA MET A 24 -9.65 -7.02 -3.11
C MET A 24 -8.77 -7.99 -2.30
N TYR A 25 -7.92 -7.44 -1.43
CA TYR A 25 -6.92 -8.18 -0.62
C TYR A 25 -5.86 -8.95 -1.42
N LYS A 26 -5.76 -8.79 -2.75
CA LYS A 26 -4.79 -9.54 -3.54
C LYS A 26 -3.37 -9.07 -3.27
N ASN A 27 -2.48 -10.05 -3.15
CA ASN A 27 -1.05 -9.83 -3.22
C ASN A 27 -0.60 -9.82 -4.68
N LEU A 28 -0.38 -8.62 -5.23
CA LEU A 28 0.11 -8.42 -6.60
C LEU A 28 1.63 -8.24 -6.65
N LYS A 29 2.34 -8.55 -5.56
CA LYS A 29 3.79 -8.39 -5.44
C LYS A 29 4.50 -8.97 -6.66
N ARG A 30 5.34 -8.15 -7.31
CA ARG A 30 6.14 -8.51 -8.50
C ARG A 30 5.34 -9.00 -9.71
N SER A 31 4.04 -8.70 -9.78
CA SER A 31 3.23 -8.96 -10.98
C SER A 31 3.70 -8.10 -12.16
N ASN A 32 3.55 -8.60 -13.38
CA ASN A 32 3.91 -7.91 -14.62
C ASN A 32 2.71 -7.80 -15.56
N CYS A 33 2.14 -6.61 -15.65
CA CYS A 33 1.07 -6.26 -16.55
C CYS A 33 1.55 -5.15 -17.51
N TYR A 34 1.34 -5.36 -18.81
CA TYR A 34 1.64 -4.35 -19.83
C TYR A 34 0.42 -4.13 -20.72
N ASN A 35 0.04 -2.87 -20.89
CA ASN A 35 -1.05 -2.47 -21.79
C ASN A 35 -2.36 -3.24 -21.54
N CYS A 36 -2.70 -3.47 -20.27
CA CYS A 36 -3.90 -4.18 -19.86
C CYS A 36 -5.01 -3.21 -19.45
N ASP A 37 -6.25 -3.61 -19.60
CA ASP A 37 -7.41 -2.84 -19.17
C ASP A 37 -8.04 -3.47 -17.93
N PHE A 38 -7.92 -2.80 -16.79
CA PHE A 38 -8.51 -3.21 -15.51
C PHE A 38 -9.69 -2.32 -15.12
N SER A 39 -10.24 -1.53 -16.04
CA SER A 39 -11.29 -0.55 -15.73
C SER A 39 -12.42 -1.20 -14.92
N THR A 40 -13.05 -0.40 -14.05
CA THR A 40 -14.17 -0.79 -13.16
C THR A 40 -13.86 -1.93 -12.18
N SER A 41 -12.59 -2.27 -11.97
CA SER A 41 -12.19 -3.31 -11.02
C SER A 41 -11.97 -2.76 -9.61
N ASN A 42 -12.19 -3.60 -8.60
CA ASN A 42 -11.92 -3.30 -7.20
C ASN A 42 -10.52 -3.81 -6.82
N PHE A 43 -9.65 -2.92 -6.31
CA PHE A 43 -8.32 -3.23 -5.78
C PHE A 43 -8.16 -2.81 -4.31
N ASP A 44 -9.26 -2.71 -3.57
CA ASP A 44 -9.24 -2.33 -2.17
C ASP A 44 -8.36 -3.31 -1.38
N TYR A 45 -7.51 -2.77 -0.52
CA TYR A 45 -6.60 -3.49 0.35
C TYR A 45 -5.61 -4.40 -0.40
N ALA A 46 -5.40 -4.17 -1.70
CA ALA A 46 -4.42 -4.90 -2.50
C ALA A 46 -3.01 -4.34 -2.29
N SER A 47 -2.00 -5.22 -2.38
CA SER A 47 -0.59 -4.83 -2.31
C SER A 47 0.05 -4.96 -3.70
N PHE A 48 0.63 -3.89 -4.21
CA PHE A 48 1.32 -3.81 -5.50
C PHE A 48 2.85 -3.78 -5.35
N ARG A 49 3.39 -4.26 -4.22
CA ARG A 49 4.81 -4.12 -3.89
C ARG A 49 5.73 -4.67 -4.99
N GLY A 50 6.54 -3.80 -5.59
CA GLY A 50 7.49 -4.13 -6.66
C GLY A 50 6.82 -4.64 -7.94
N ALA A 51 5.54 -4.35 -8.16
CA ALA A 51 4.84 -4.76 -9.36
C ALA A 51 5.08 -3.81 -10.54
N HIS A 52 4.86 -4.30 -11.76
CA HIS A 52 5.01 -3.55 -12.99
C HIS A 52 3.68 -3.54 -13.75
N PHE A 53 2.92 -2.46 -13.66
CA PHE A 53 1.65 -2.27 -14.36
C PHE A 53 1.79 -1.07 -15.31
N LYS A 54 2.56 -1.25 -16.37
CA LYS A 54 2.92 -0.18 -17.32
C LYS A 54 1.83 -0.02 -18.39
N ARG A 55 1.49 1.22 -18.73
CA ARG A 55 0.50 1.56 -19.76
C ARG A 55 -0.87 0.88 -19.54
N CYS A 56 -1.22 0.57 -18.29
CA CYS A 56 -2.48 -0.08 -17.98
C CYS A 56 -3.59 0.96 -17.76
N SER A 57 -4.83 0.59 -18.02
CA SER A 57 -6.01 1.39 -17.69
C SER A 57 -6.60 0.91 -16.37
N PHE A 58 -6.80 1.83 -15.44
CA PHE A 58 -7.47 1.66 -14.14
C PHE A 58 -8.65 2.62 -14.01
N MET A 59 -9.33 2.89 -15.12
CA MET A 59 -10.44 3.85 -15.11
C MET A 59 -11.56 3.35 -14.20
N LYS A 60 -12.07 4.22 -13.32
CA LYS A 60 -13.15 3.88 -12.36
C LYS A 60 -12.82 2.72 -11.41
N CYS A 61 -11.54 2.46 -11.15
CA CYS A 61 -11.13 1.48 -10.13
C CYS A 61 -11.17 2.08 -8.72
N THR A 62 -11.28 1.23 -7.71
CA THR A 62 -11.16 1.62 -6.29
C THR A 62 -9.89 1.05 -5.68
N PHE A 63 -9.26 1.82 -4.79
CA PHE A 63 -7.96 1.50 -4.17
C PHE A 63 -7.95 1.77 -2.66
N LYS A 64 -9.06 1.50 -1.96
CA LYS A 64 -9.16 1.76 -0.52
C LYS A 64 -8.13 0.96 0.26
N GLY A 65 -7.22 1.61 0.98
CA GLY A 65 -6.19 0.94 1.79
C GLY A 65 -5.19 0.12 0.97
N ALA A 66 -5.06 0.40 -0.34
CA ALA A 66 -4.11 -0.24 -1.23
C ALA A 66 -2.71 0.38 -1.10
N GLU A 67 -1.68 -0.41 -1.41
CA GLU A 67 -0.28 0.01 -1.28
C GLU A 67 0.51 -0.22 -2.56
N PHE A 68 1.10 0.85 -3.08
CA PHE A 68 1.99 0.89 -4.22
C PHE A 68 3.41 1.19 -3.74
N ILE A 69 4.18 0.16 -3.43
CA ILE A 69 5.54 0.31 -2.90
C ILE A 69 6.56 -0.18 -3.93
N GLY A 70 7.40 0.71 -4.47
CA GLY A 70 8.35 0.40 -5.53
C GLY A 70 7.69 -0.07 -6.84
N THR A 71 6.44 0.35 -7.08
CA THR A 71 5.65 -0.08 -8.25
C THR A 71 6.03 0.75 -9.48
N ASN A 72 5.98 0.13 -10.67
CA ASN A 72 6.09 0.83 -11.94
C ASN A 72 4.73 0.97 -12.61
N LEU A 73 4.19 2.20 -12.61
CA LEU A 73 2.91 2.59 -13.19
C LEU A 73 3.09 3.52 -14.40
N LYS A 74 4.27 3.52 -15.03
CA LYS A 74 4.62 4.40 -16.15
C LYS A 74 3.56 4.36 -17.25
N GLY A 75 3.01 5.52 -17.59
CA GLY A 75 2.02 5.71 -18.65
C GLY A 75 0.63 5.13 -18.37
N SER A 76 0.34 4.70 -17.14
CA SER A 76 -0.97 4.15 -16.77
C SER A 76 -2.01 5.24 -16.54
N LYS A 77 -3.29 4.90 -16.72
CA LYS A 77 -4.41 5.85 -16.68
C LYS A 77 -5.33 5.53 -15.53
N PHE A 78 -5.69 6.53 -14.73
CA PHE A 78 -6.52 6.41 -13.53
C PHE A 78 -7.78 7.26 -13.63
N LYS A 79 -8.35 7.41 -14.83
CA LYS A 79 -9.46 8.34 -15.02
C LYS A 79 -10.67 7.96 -14.16
N ASN A 80 -11.15 8.86 -13.31
CA ASN A 80 -12.22 8.61 -12.32
C ASN A 80 -11.91 7.47 -11.33
N ALA A 81 -10.63 7.14 -11.08
CA ALA A 81 -10.28 6.19 -10.04
C ALA A 81 -10.43 6.84 -8.65
N ILE A 82 -10.71 6.01 -7.64
CA ILE A 82 -10.91 6.47 -6.26
C ILE A 82 -9.79 5.89 -5.39
N PHE A 83 -9.04 6.77 -4.74
CA PHE A 83 -7.97 6.45 -3.80
C PHE A 83 -8.37 6.90 -2.40
N GLU A 84 -8.47 5.96 -1.46
CA GLU A 84 -8.80 6.23 -0.06
C GLU A 84 -7.79 5.54 0.85
N ASN A 85 -7.09 6.26 1.71
CA ASN A 85 -6.04 5.71 2.58
C ASN A 85 -4.99 4.92 1.77
N THR A 86 -4.57 5.44 0.62
CA THR A 86 -3.64 4.78 -0.32
C THR A 86 -2.22 5.29 -0.13
N ILE A 87 -1.23 4.40 -0.25
CA ILE A 87 0.19 4.75 -0.16
C ILE A 87 0.87 4.54 -1.52
N PHE A 88 1.59 5.55 -2.00
CA PHE A 88 2.52 5.49 -3.12
C PHE A 88 3.94 5.78 -2.60
N GLU A 89 4.77 4.75 -2.42
CA GLU A 89 6.16 4.90 -1.95
C GLU A 89 7.14 4.45 -3.04
N GLY A 90 8.04 5.32 -3.49
CA GLY A 90 9.05 4.97 -4.49
C GLY A 90 8.47 4.55 -5.84
N VAL A 91 7.33 5.14 -6.25
CA VAL A 91 6.58 4.69 -7.42
C VAL A 91 7.05 5.42 -8.67
N ASN A 92 7.20 4.69 -9.78
CA ASN A 92 7.38 5.32 -11.08
C ASN A 92 6.02 5.64 -11.73
N LEU A 93 5.61 6.90 -11.64
CA LEU A 93 4.39 7.44 -12.24
C LEU A 93 4.64 8.27 -13.51
N ASN A 94 5.80 8.12 -14.16
CA ASN A 94 6.14 8.94 -15.33
C ASN A 94 5.08 8.82 -16.44
N GLY A 95 4.45 9.94 -16.80
CA GLY A 95 3.40 10.01 -17.80
C GLY A 95 2.09 9.32 -17.39
N ALA A 96 1.93 8.94 -16.12
CA ALA A 96 0.66 8.50 -15.59
C ALA A 96 -0.34 9.67 -15.60
N ASP A 97 -1.63 9.34 -15.71
CA ASP A 97 -2.70 10.33 -15.86
C ASP A 97 -3.80 10.06 -14.83
N PHE A 98 -4.00 11.02 -13.91
CA PHE A 98 -5.00 10.97 -12.83
C PHE A 98 -6.24 11.82 -13.13
N LYS A 99 -6.54 12.06 -14.41
CA LYS A 99 -7.69 12.88 -14.80
C LYS A 99 -8.98 12.49 -14.06
N ASP A 100 -9.60 13.44 -13.38
CA ASP A 100 -10.85 13.25 -12.63
C ASP A 100 -10.74 12.17 -11.52
N ALA A 101 -9.53 11.79 -11.08
CA ALA A 101 -9.35 10.88 -9.95
C ALA A 101 -9.67 11.58 -8.63
N GLU A 102 -10.20 10.82 -7.67
CA GLU A 102 -10.54 11.31 -6.34
C GLU A 102 -9.57 10.76 -5.31
N PHE A 103 -9.10 11.62 -4.42
CA PHE A 103 -8.17 11.26 -3.35
C PHE A 103 -8.79 11.55 -1.98
N LYS A 104 -8.52 10.66 -1.04
CA LYS A 104 -8.81 10.84 0.39
C LYS A 104 -7.69 10.20 1.19
N ASN A 105 -7.00 10.97 2.03
CA ASN A 105 -5.87 10.48 2.84
C ASN A 105 -4.83 9.70 2.01
N THR A 106 -4.44 10.22 0.84
CA THR A 106 -3.45 9.57 -0.03
C THR A 106 -2.08 10.13 0.23
N VAL A 107 -1.06 9.27 0.30
CA VAL A 107 0.32 9.69 0.57
C VAL A 107 1.24 9.29 -0.57
N PHE A 108 2.03 10.23 -1.05
CA PHE A 108 3.17 10.00 -1.94
C PHE A 108 4.46 10.19 -1.16
N VAL A 109 5.35 9.22 -1.23
CA VAL A 109 6.69 9.25 -0.62
C VAL A 109 7.72 8.89 -1.68
N ALA A 110 8.80 9.64 -1.78
CA ALA A 110 9.92 9.37 -2.71
C ALA A 110 9.46 9.08 -4.15
N THR A 111 8.44 9.80 -4.61
CA THR A 111 7.78 9.59 -5.90
C THR A 111 7.89 10.87 -6.72
N ASP A 112 8.50 10.78 -7.91
CA ASP A 112 8.61 11.91 -8.86
C ASP A 112 7.21 12.26 -9.38
N ILE A 113 6.69 13.40 -8.93
CA ILE A 113 5.35 13.90 -9.29
C ILE A 113 5.37 14.81 -10.53
N ASP A 114 6.53 15.30 -10.97
CA ASP A 114 6.64 16.33 -12.02
C ASP A 114 6.11 15.84 -13.37
N LYS A 115 6.21 14.53 -13.61
CA LYS A 115 5.79 13.90 -14.86
C LYS A 115 4.41 13.29 -14.79
N ILE A 116 3.68 13.51 -13.70
CA ILE A 116 2.30 13.10 -13.53
C ILE A 116 1.39 14.10 -14.23
N ARG A 117 0.34 13.62 -14.90
CA ARG A 117 -0.67 14.46 -15.56
C ARG A 117 -1.93 14.48 -14.71
N ASN A 118 -2.55 15.66 -14.60
CA ASN A 118 -3.83 15.87 -13.93
C ASN A 118 -3.83 15.42 -12.46
N LEU A 119 -2.71 15.62 -11.76
CA LEU A 119 -2.65 15.55 -10.30
C LEU A 119 -2.70 16.98 -9.78
N ASP A 120 -3.66 17.29 -8.93
CA ASP A 120 -3.67 18.54 -8.18
C ASP A 120 -2.78 18.39 -6.95
N VAL A 121 -1.62 19.02 -6.96
CA VAL A 121 -0.63 18.92 -5.87
C VAL A 121 -1.04 19.74 -4.64
N GLU A 122 -2.02 20.63 -4.79
CA GLU A 122 -2.57 21.44 -3.69
C GLU A 122 -3.81 20.77 -3.04
N ASP A 123 -4.21 19.58 -3.50
CA ASP A 123 -5.30 18.83 -2.89
C ASP A 123 -4.95 18.45 -1.45
N THR A 124 -5.70 19.03 -0.50
CA THR A 124 -5.55 18.77 0.95
C THR A 124 -5.73 17.30 1.35
N ASN A 125 -6.30 16.47 0.48
CA ASN A 125 -6.44 15.03 0.68
C ASN A 125 -5.17 14.24 0.31
N ILE A 126 -4.16 14.90 -0.25
CA ILE A 126 -2.88 14.33 -0.63
C ILE A 126 -1.78 14.89 0.27
N ARG A 127 -0.84 14.02 0.65
CA ARG A 127 0.41 14.40 1.30
C ARG A 127 1.58 13.92 0.45
N ILE A 128 2.58 14.78 0.25
CA ILE A 128 3.73 14.50 -0.60
C ILE A 128 4.99 14.69 0.24
N PHE A 129 5.83 13.65 0.28
CA PHE A 129 7.12 13.67 0.94
C PHE A 129 8.20 13.27 -0.06
N ASP A 130 9.26 14.06 -0.18
CA ASP A 130 10.40 13.73 -1.06
C ASP A 130 11.18 12.50 -0.56
N GLU A 131 11.13 12.25 0.74
CA GLU A 131 11.78 11.12 1.41
C GLU A 131 10.89 10.57 2.53
N MET A 132 11.32 9.48 3.17
CA MET A 132 10.61 8.90 4.31
C MET A 132 10.39 9.96 5.41
N PRO A 133 9.14 10.23 5.83
CA PRO A 133 8.86 11.31 6.77
C PRO A 133 9.57 11.09 8.10
N GLN A 134 10.15 12.14 8.65
CA GLN A 134 10.70 12.12 10.00
C GLN A 134 9.55 12.08 11.02
N LEU A 135 9.72 11.27 12.05
CA LEU A 135 8.74 11.12 13.11
C LEU A 135 9.47 10.91 14.44
N GLU A 136 9.24 11.80 15.38
CA GLU A 136 9.66 11.62 16.77
C GLU A 136 8.68 10.68 17.46
N ILE A 137 9.21 9.63 18.11
CA ILE A 137 8.45 8.62 18.86
C ILE A 137 9.12 8.37 20.20
N SER A 138 8.36 7.90 21.19
CA SER A 138 8.95 7.44 22.46
C SER A 138 9.83 6.21 22.28
N ASP A 139 10.73 5.99 23.24
CA ASP A 139 11.54 4.77 23.31
C ASP A 139 10.62 3.53 23.46
N GLU A 140 9.52 3.66 24.19
CA GLU A 140 8.54 2.59 24.38
C GLU A 140 7.85 2.19 23.06
N LEU A 141 7.42 3.16 22.24
CA LEU A 141 6.83 2.88 20.94
C LEU A 141 7.87 2.31 19.97
N ARG A 142 9.10 2.81 20.03
CA ARG A 142 10.22 2.26 19.25
C ARG A 142 10.46 0.79 19.59
N ASP A 143 10.55 0.47 20.87
CA ASP A 143 10.78 -0.91 21.36
C ASP A 143 9.61 -1.82 21.00
N ALA A 144 8.36 -1.39 21.19
CA ALA A 144 7.18 -2.15 20.78
C ALA A 144 7.16 -2.45 19.27
N THR A 145 7.57 -1.48 18.46
CA THR A 145 7.68 -1.61 16.99
C THR A 145 8.75 -2.62 16.59
N ILE A 146 9.90 -2.63 17.26
CA ILE A 146 10.94 -3.63 17.02
C ILE A 146 10.45 -5.02 17.47
N ASN A 147 9.82 -5.10 18.63
CA ASN A 147 9.37 -6.35 19.25
C ASN A 147 8.29 -7.04 18.43
N VAL A 148 7.34 -6.28 17.85
CA VAL A 148 6.27 -6.84 17.00
C VAL A 148 6.83 -7.54 15.74
N MET A 149 7.99 -7.09 15.26
CA MET A 149 8.67 -7.66 14.10
C MET A 149 9.35 -9.01 14.37
N ASP A 150 9.41 -9.50 15.60
CA ASP A 150 9.83 -10.89 15.86
C ASP A 150 8.81 -11.92 15.31
N ASN A 151 7.56 -11.49 15.08
CA ASN A 151 6.58 -12.34 14.40
C ASN A 151 6.95 -12.48 12.92
N ILE A 152 7.10 -13.73 12.46
CA ILE A 152 7.57 -14.06 11.11
C ILE A 152 6.68 -13.51 9.99
N TYR A 153 5.37 -13.43 10.19
CA TYR A 153 4.42 -12.95 9.18
C TYR A 153 4.46 -11.42 9.10
N ILE A 154 4.62 -10.76 10.24
CA ILE A 154 4.80 -9.30 10.33
C ILE A 154 6.13 -8.89 9.71
N LYS A 155 7.23 -9.59 10.04
CA LYS A 155 8.53 -9.30 9.40
C LYS A 155 8.50 -9.51 7.89
N LYS A 156 7.81 -10.56 7.43
CA LYS A 156 7.68 -10.88 6.00
C LYS A 156 6.80 -9.89 5.25
N SER A 157 5.84 -9.24 5.90
CA SER A 157 4.95 -8.26 5.26
C SER A 157 5.68 -6.98 4.86
N ARG A 158 6.77 -6.63 5.57
CA ARG A 158 7.58 -5.42 5.34
C ARG A 158 6.83 -4.11 5.56
N ILE A 159 5.87 -4.13 6.49
CA ILE A 159 5.07 -2.95 6.85
C ILE A 159 5.80 -2.07 7.87
N PHE A 160 6.47 -2.67 8.86
CA PHE A 160 7.13 -1.93 9.94
C PHE A 160 8.61 -1.63 9.68
N ASP A 161 9.20 -2.13 8.60
CA ASP A 161 10.60 -1.88 8.25
C ASP A 161 10.83 -1.42 6.80
N THR A 162 11.75 -0.48 6.66
CA THR A 162 12.26 -0.03 5.35
C THR A 162 13.16 -1.10 4.75
N LYS A 163 13.52 -0.97 3.46
CA LYS A 163 14.41 -1.94 2.79
C LYS A 163 15.76 -2.10 3.51
N ASP A 164 16.26 -1.02 4.09
CA ASP A 164 17.57 -0.94 4.74
C ASP A 164 17.55 -1.46 6.19
N GLY A 165 16.35 -1.77 6.71
CA GLY A 165 16.17 -2.41 8.02
C GLY A 165 15.76 -1.45 9.14
N ASP A 166 15.68 -0.16 8.85
CA ASP A 166 15.15 0.85 9.76
C ASP A 166 13.64 0.72 9.96
N ILE A 167 13.11 1.35 11.00
CA ILE A 167 11.67 1.45 11.23
C ILE A 167 11.02 2.27 10.10
N ASN A 168 9.90 1.77 9.59
CA ASN A 168 9.07 2.50 8.66
C ASN A 168 8.26 3.58 9.42
N THR A 169 8.76 4.81 9.42
CA THR A 169 8.12 5.94 10.13
C THR A 169 6.81 6.38 9.47
N LEU A 170 6.63 6.20 8.16
CA LEU A 170 5.34 6.42 7.50
C LEU A 170 4.26 5.51 8.09
N THR A 171 4.59 4.23 8.32
CA THR A 171 3.68 3.28 8.98
C THR A 171 3.29 3.76 10.38
N LEU A 172 4.26 4.20 11.19
CA LEU A 172 3.97 4.69 12.54
C LEU A 172 3.18 6.00 12.53
N MET A 173 3.49 6.93 11.61
CA MET A 173 2.75 8.18 11.45
C MET A 173 1.26 7.90 11.17
N ILE A 174 0.98 7.01 10.22
CA ILE A 174 -0.41 6.63 9.89
C ILE A 174 -1.08 5.90 11.06
N LEU A 175 -0.36 5.06 11.81
CA LEU A 175 -0.92 4.40 12.99
C LEU A 175 -1.27 5.41 14.09
N LEU A 176 -0.41 6.40 14.34
CA LEU A 176 -0.64 7.47 15.32
C LEU A 176 -1.76 8.44 14.90
N GLU A 177 -2.08 8.54 13.61
CA GLU A 177 -3.29 9.23 13.15
C GLU A 177 -4.59 8.49 13.49
N ASN A 178 -4.50 7.18 13.73
CA ASN A 178 -5.67 6.32 14.00
C ASN A 178 -5.81 5.97 15.50
N PHE A 179 -4.70 6.00 16.25
CA PHE A 179 -4.64 5.53 17.63
C PHE A 179 -3.72 6.44 18.44
N ASP A 180 -4.07 6.71 19.69
CA ASP A 180 -3.11 7.29 20.62
C ASP A 180 -1.93 6.32 20.87
N GLU A 181 -0.82 6.88 21.32
CA GLU A 181 0.44 6.15 21.45
C GLU A 181 0.37 5.00 22.48
N GLU A 182 -0.33 5.21 23.60
CA GLU A 182 -0.52 4.18 24.63
C GLU A 182 -1.29 2.97 24.08
N TYR A 183 -2.39 3.25 23.36
CA TYR A 183 -3.18 2.23 22.68
C TYR A 183 -2.35 1.51 21.62
N LEU A 184 -1.57 2.25 20.83
CA LEU A 184 -0.72 1.68 19.79
C LEU A 184 0.32 0.72 20.36
N ILE A 185 1.02 1.10 21.44
CA ILE A 185 2.00 0.25 22.13
C ILE A 185 1.34 -1.05 22.61
N LYS A 186 0.19 -0.95 23.30
CA LYS A 186 -0.57 -2.12 23.74
C LYS A 186 -0.98 -3.00 22.55
N GLY A 187 -1.49 -2.38 21.49
CA GLY A 187 -1.95 -3.05 20.28
C GLY A 187 -0.84 -3.84 19.59
N LEU A 188 0.34 -3.23 19.40
CA LEU A 188 1.52 -3.88 18.79
C LEU A 188 1.93 -5.14 19.56
N ASN A 189 1.94 -5.07 20.89
CA ASN A 189 2.25 -6.22 21.74
C ASN A 189 1.22 -7.35 21.61
N MET A 190 -0.07 -7.02 21.47
CA MET A 190 -1.13 -8.02 21.31
C MET A 190 -1.07 -8.69 19.93
N ILE A 191 -1.03 -7.92 18.86
CA ILE A 191 -1.06 -8.47 17.49
C ILE A 191 0.14 -9.35 17.16
N LYS A 192 1.28 -9.16 17.84
CA LYS A 192 2.46 -10.04 17.73
C LYS A 192 2.08 -11.51 17.93
N SER A 193 1.16 -11.78 18.87
CA SER A 193 0.72 -13.13 19.19
C SER A 193 -0.48 -13.62 18.37
N GLU A 194 -1.29 -12.70 17.84
CA GLU A 194 -2.51 -13.02 17.08
C GLU A 194 -2.27 -13.27 15.59
N ILE A 195 -1.24 -12.66 15.00
CA ILE A 195 -0.97 -12.81 13.56
C ILE A 195 -0.28 -14.15 13.29
N ASP A 196 -0.99 -15.06 12.64
CA ASP A 196 -0.56 -16.42 12.32
C ASP A 196 -0.55 -16.73 10.81
N ARG A 197 -0.74 -15.71 9.97
CA ARG A 197 -0.85 -15.85 8.51
C ARG A 197 -0.32 -14.63 7.76
N ASP A 198 -0.02 -14.86 6.49
CA ASP A 198 0.43 -13.80 5.58
C ASP A 198 -0.62 -12.69 5.43
N PHE A 199 -0.16 -11.45 5.45
CA PHE A 199 -0.88 -10.22 5.13
C PHE A 199 0.09 -9.22 4.49
N HIS A 200 -0.43 -8.18 3.84
CA HIS A 200 0.38 -7.42 2.88
C HIS A 200 0.18 -5.91 2.89
N THR A 201 -0.74 -5.39 3.71
CA THR A 201 -1.05 -3.97 3.81
C THR A 201 -1.22 -3.54 5.27
N LEU A 202 -0.88 -2.29 5.56
CA LEU A 202 -1.09 -1.61 6.84
C LEU A 202 -2.57 -1.59 7.25
N SER A 203 -3.48 -1.51 6.28
CA SER A 203 -4.92 -1.60 6.50
C SER A 203 -5.35 -2.87 7.25
N TYR A 204 -4.59 -3.98 7.11
CA TYR A 204 -4.81 -5.19 7.91
C TYR A 204 -4.50 -4.98 9.40
N ILE A 205 -3.38 -4.30 9.70
CA ILE A 205 -2.96 -3.96 11.07
C ILE A 205 -3.96 -3.01 11.71
N ILE A 206 -4.34 -1.92 11.01
CA ILE A 206 -5.32 -0.94 11.51
C ILE A 206 -6.62 -1.66 11.86
N ARG A 207 -7.13 -2.51 10.98
CA ARG A 207 -8.36 -3.26 11.23
C ARG A 207 -8.22 -4.23 12.40
N LEU A 208 -7.09 -4.91 12.57
CA LEU A 208 -6.87 -5.76 13.74
C LEU A 208 -6.88 -4.93 15.03
N MET A 209 -6.13 -3.83 15.06
CA MET A 209 -6.06 -2.93 16.21
C MET A 209 -7.42 -2.33 16.58
N GLN A 210 -8.28 -1.99 15.61
CA GLN A 210 -9.65 -1.53 15.88
C GLN A 210 -10.55 -2.58 16.54
N ASN A 211 -10.20 -3.86 16.47
CA ASN A 211 -10.97 -4.96 17.05
C ASN A 211 -10.40 -5.46 18.38
N ILE A 212 -9.30 -4.88 18.86
CA ILE A 212 -8.75 -5.16 20.18
C ILE A 212 -9.71 -4.61 21.24
N LYS A 213 -10.08 -5.45 22.20
CA LYS A 213 -10.94 -5.08 23.34
C LYS A 213 -10.12 -4.68 24.56
#